data_AF-A0A848LAI7-F1
#
_entry.id   AF-A0A848LAI7-F1
#
_cell.length_a   1.000
_cell.length_b   1.000
_cell.length_c   1.000
_cell.angle_alpha   90.00
_cell.angle_beta   90.00
_cell.angle_gamma   90.00
#
_symmetry.space_group_name_H-M   'P 1'
#
loop_
_entity.id
_entity.type
_entity.pdbx_description
1 polymer ?
#
loop_
_entity_poly.entity_id
_entity_poly.type
_entity_poly.pdbx_seq_one_letter_code
_entity_poly.pdbx_strand_id
1 'polypeptide(L)'
;MRRNRRPIRGGVAQVLLFIVSSVLLLAVIALVGANMWLRKQYEPTLEAFRRDLTQHVDLFCEQQAKLAADPWFHEPRTAGDAGPLLNTWLEWDPGPAMPADSPLQLPAALAEKKDWKELVASEVDVSTLDFGWMRQLQTYDRWDIVKDTPFSRSKPFNLTTAPIPNYIILQTWAKLRLVHGLRTGQPMEAARDVRHLAWLAYRSDTLLGAMIGAALLRIENRAHASMEAPPPEWRPMSLDQIERMRAVFFASMAFSSVATPTDVARKARHCGSGISRCTGLTEASIYGRYLKSLAEDSYRPAYDALAAELASAPCPTSAARTIWEHGAMIDDTPPSGSEAEWLLKLPGGLGRKHVAGILMANGTQQIDRLKELPDASTAPASANTTP
;
A
#
# COMPACT_ATOMS: atom_id res chain seq x y z
N MET A 1 -27.47 -82.35 31.68
CA MET A 1 -26.54 -81.19 31.66
C MET A 1 -26.85 -80.30 30.46
N ARG A 2 -27.59 -79.20 30.64
CA ARG A 2 -27.89 -78.22 29.56
C ARG A 2 -26.73 -77.22 29.46
N ARG A 3 -25.91 -77.35 28.41
CA ARG A 3 -24.88 -76.36 28.06
C ARG A 3 -25.57 -75.14 27.43
N ASN A 4 -25.72 -74.07 28.22
CA ASN A 4 -26.08 -72.74 27.73
C ASN A 4 -24.99 -72.25 26.76
N ARG A 5 -25.25 -72.35 25.45
CA ARG A 5 -24.47 -71.65 24.43
C ARG A 5 -24.83 -70.16 24.50
N ARG A 6 -23.99 -69.37 25.17
CA ARG A 6 -24.08 -67.91 25.09
C ARG A 6 -23.77 -67.50 23.65
N PRO A 7 -24.59 -66.63 23.01
CA PRO A 7 -24.35 -66.20 21.66
C PRO A 7 -23.07 -65.34 21.60
N ILE A 8 -22.17 -65.72 20.69
CA ILE A 8 -20.95 -65.00 20.32
C ILE A 8 -21.40 -63.70 19.61
N ARG A 9 -21.75 -62.68 20.38
CA ARG A 9 -22.09 -61.33 19.87
C ARG A 9 -20.93 -60.33 20.00
N GLY A 10 -19.74 -60.78 20.43
CA GLY A 10 -18.57 -59.90 20.68
C GLY A 10 -17.66 -59.62 19.48
N GLY A 11 -17.65 -60.47 18.44
CA GLY A 11 -16.66 -60.37 17.35
C GLY A 11 -16.85 -59.16 16.42
N VAL A 12 -18.10 -58.83 16.08
CA VAL A 12 -18.39 -57.72 15.13
C VAL A 12 -18.02 -56.36 15.74
N ALA A 13 -18.30 -56.16 17.03
CA ALA A 13 -17.97 -54.91 17.72
C ALA A 13 -16.45 -54.68 17.84
N GLN A 14 -15.67 -55.74 18.08
CA GLN A 14 -14.20 -55.66 18.13
C GLN A 14 -13.60 -55.31 16.76
N VAL A 15 -14.11 -55.92 15.68
CA VAL A 15 -13.66 -55.62 14.32
C VAL A 15 -13.99 -54.17 13.95
N LEU A 16 -15.19 -53.70 14.26
CA LEU A 16 -15.59 -52.30 14.02
C LEU A 16 -14.72 -51.31 14.80
N LEU A 17 -14.45 -51.59 16.08
CA LEU A 17 -13.57 -50.74 16.89
C LEU A 17 -12.17 -50.65 16.30
N PHE A 18 -11.60 -51.78 15.87
CA PHE A 18 -10.28 -51.80 15.23
C PHE A 18 -10.26 -50.96 13.95
N ILE A 19 -11.26 -51.13 13.07
CA ILE A 19 -11.37 -50.35 11.82
C ILE A 19 -11.46 -48.86 12.14
N VAL A 20 -12.33 -48.46 13.07
CA VAL A 20 -12.49 -47.04 13.46
C VAL A 20 -11.19 -46.49 14.02
N SER A 21 -10.51 -47.21 14.92
CA SER A 21 -9.22 -46.79 15.46
C SER A 21 -8.13 -46.68 14.40
N SER A 22 -8.06 -47.60 13.44
CA SER A 22 -7.11 -47.54 12.33
C SER A 22 -7.38 -46.34 11.42
N VAL A 23 -8.65 -46.07 11.08
CA VAL A 23 -9.03 -44.90 10.28
C VAL A 23 -8.69 -43.61 11.00
N LEU A 24 -9.00 -43.50 12.30
CA LEU A 24 -8.63 -42.33 13.11
C LEU A 24 -7.13 -42.14 13.18
N LEU A 25 -6.35 -43.21 13.36
CA LEU A 25 -4.89 -43.13 13.38
C LEU A 25 -4.33 -42.65 12.03
N LEU A 26 -4.83 -43.19 10.90
CA LEU A 26 -4.42 -42.76 9.57
C LEU A 26 -4.78 -41.29 9.32
N ALA A 27 -5.95 -40.84 9.77
CA ALA A 27 -6.34 -39.44 9.69
C ALA A 27 -5.40 -38.53 10.50
N VAL A 28 -5.02 -38.93 11.71
CA VAL A 28 -4.04 -38.18 12.53
C VAL A 28 -2.67 -38.14 11.85
N ILE A 29 -2.18 -39.28 11.31
CA ILE A 29 -0.90 -39.34 10.58
C ILE A 29 -0.94 -38.43 9.34
N ALA A 30 -2.03 -38.46 8.57
CA ALA A 30 -2.20 -37.61 7.40
C ALA A 30 -2.24 -36.12 7.78
N LEU A 31 -2.94 -35.76 8.87
CA LEU A 31 -2.97 -34.38 9.39
C LEU A 31 -1.60 -33.92 9.86
N VAL A 32 -0.84 -34.76 10.57
CA VAL A 32 0.53 -34.45 11.00
C VAL A 32 1.46 -34.30 9.79
N GLY A 33 1.37 -35.22 8.82
CA GLY A 33 2.14 -35.16 7.58
C GLY A 33 1.85 -33.91 6.76
N ALA A 34 0.58 -33.54 6.60
CA ALA A 34 0.16 -32.31 5.95
C ALA A 34 0.67 -31.06 6.69
N ASN A 35 0.56 -31.03 8.03
CA ASN A 35 1.11 -29.95 8.85
C ASN A 35 2.64 -29.83 8.69
N MET A 36 3.37 -30.94 8.73
CA MET A 36 4.82 -30.93 8.52
C MET A 36 5.20 -30.45 7.11
N TRP A 37 4.46 -30.88 6.09
CA TRP A 37 4.67 -30.45 4.71
C TRP A 37 4.40 -28.95 4.54
N LEU A 38 3.28 -28.43 5.06
CA LEU A 38 2.95 -27.01 5.03
C LEU A 38 4.00 -26.16 5.76
N ARG A 39 4.44 -26.58 6.94
CA ARG A 39 5.52 -25.89 7.66
C ARG A 39 6.81 -25.84 6.85
N LYS A 40 7.23 -26.99 6.31
CA LYS A 40 8.42 -27.10 5.46
C LYS A 40 8.34 -26.19 4.23
N GLN A 41 7.15 -25.98 3.68
CA GLN A 41 6.97 -25.16 2.48
C GLN A 41 6.98 -23.65 2.76
N TYR A 42 6.35 -23.19 3.85
CA TYR A 42 6.09 -21.75 4.06
C TYR A 42 6.85 -21.12 5.22
N GLU A 43 7.21 -21.88 6.27
CA GLU A 43 8.00 -21.33 7.38
C GLU A 43 9.37 -20.82 6.92
N PRO A 44 10.12 -21.51 6.02
CA PRO A 44 11.40 -20.99 5.54
C PRO A 44 11.29 -19.64 4.82
N THR A 45 10.21 -19.42 4.05
CA THR A 45 9.95 -18.15 3.36
C THR A 45 9.69 -17.03 4.36
N LEU A 46 8.86 -17.28 5.38
CA LEU A 46 8.58 -16.30 6.43
C LEU A 46 9.81 -16.02 7.31
N GLU A 47 10.61 -17.04 7.62
CA GLU A 47 11.87 -16.87 8.34
C GLU A 47 12.90 -16.09 7.53
N ALA A 48 13.02 -16.38 6.22
CA ALA A 48 13.88 -15.63 5.32
C ALA A 48 13.43 -14.17 5.24
N PHE A 49 12.13 -13.91 5.08
CA PHE A 49 11.56 -12.55 5.11
C PHE A 49 11.88 -11.81 6.40
N ARG A 50 11.63 -12.43 7.57
CA ARG A 50 11.92 -11.81 8.87
C ARG A 50 13.40 -11.50 9.03
N ARG A 51 14.27 -12.45 8.65
CA ARG A 51 15.73 -12.27 8.69
C ARG A 51 16.16 -11.12 7.78
N ASP A 52 15.61 -11.05 6.57
CA ASP A 52 15.89 -10.01 5.60
C ASP A 52 15.50 -8.62 6.13
N LEU A 53 14.31 -8.48 6.73
CA LEU A 53 13.89 -7.24 7.37
C LEU A 53 14.75 -6.87 8.57
N THR A 54 15.09 -7.83 9.44
CA THR A 54 15.99 -7.58 10.58
C THR A 54 17.35 -7.08 10.12
N GLN A 55 17.90 -7.66 9.05
CA GLN A 55 19.21 -7.26 8.50
C GLN A 55 19.19 -5.87 7.85
N HIS A 56 18.07 -5.46 7.26
CA HIS A 56 17.99 -4.23 6.46
C HIS A 56 17.17 -3.09 7.10
N VAL A 57 16.75 -3.23 8.37
CA VAL A 57 16.00 -2.16 9.05
C VAL A 57 16.81 -0.86 9.18
N ASP A 58 18.11 -0.95 9.41
CA ASP A 58 18.98 0.23 9.48
C ASP A 58 19.15 0.90 8.12
N LEU A 59 19.31 0.12 7.05
CA LEU A 59 19.27 0.63 5.68
C LEU A 59 17.94 1.36 5.43
N PHE A 60 16.80 0.76 5.76
CA PHE A 60 15.49 1.40 5.61
C PHE A 60 15.43 2.76 6.33
N CYS A 61 15.90 2.80 7.57
CA CYS A 61 15.93 4.02 8.37
C CYS A 61 16.84 5.11 7.77
N GLU A 62 18.02 4.74 7.29
CA GLU A 62 18.93 5.64 6.59
C GLU A 62 18.31 6.20 5.31
N GLN A 63 17.68 5.34 4.50
CA GLN A 63 17.04 5.75 3.26
C GLN A 63 15.83 6.66 3.51
N GLN A 64 15.07 6.39 4.57
CA GLN A 64 13.98 7.27 4.99
C GLN A 64 14.50 8.64 5.44
N ALA A 65 15.60 8.70 6.20
CA ALA A 65 16.22 9.97 6.61
C ALA A 65 16.75 10.77 5.41
N LYS A 66 17.41 10.11 4.45
CA LYS A 66 17.89 10.73 3.20
C LYS A 66 16.76 11.29 2.36
N LEU A 67 15.66 10.54 2.26
CA LEU A 67 14.47 10.98 1.53
C LEU A 67 13.82 12.19 2.24
N ALA A 68 13.72 12.13 3.56
CA ALA A 68 13.11 13.18 4.36
C ALA A 68 13.85 14.51 4.33
N ALA A 69 15.15 14.50 4.04
CA ALA A 69 15.95 15.71 3.91
C ALA A 69 15.65 16.50 2.62
N ASP A 70 14.88 15.93 1.68
CA ASP A 70 14.48 16.66 0.48
C ASP A 70 13.57 17.86 0.85
N PRO A 71 13.83 19.07 0.32
CA PRO A 71 13.05 20.27 0.63
C PRO A 71 11.54 20.12 0.45
N TRP A 72 11.09 19.25 -0.47
CA TRP A 72 9.66 19.01 -0.71
C TRP A 72 8.91 18.58 0.55
N PHE A 73 9.55 17.81 1.45
CA PHE A 73 8.93 17.39 2.72
C PHE A 73 8.84 18.50 3.77
N HIS A 74 9.54 19.61 3.56
CA HIS A 74 9.64 20.73 4.50
C HIS A 74 8.89 21.99 4.06
N GLU A 75 8.31 21.99 2.86
CA GLU A 75 7.48 23.11 2.41
C GLU A 75 6.30 23.33 3.38
N PRO A 76 6.05 24.58 3.82
CA PRO A 76 4.93 24.88 4.71
C PRO A 76 3.61 24.69 3.96
N ARG A 77 2.63 24.07 4.64
CA ARG A 77 1.32 23.77 4.06
C ARG A 77 0.22 24.09 5.06
N THR A 78 -0.90 24.59 4.55
CA THR A 78 -2.05 24.95 5.38
C THR A 78 -2.77 23.69 5.80
N ALA A 79 -2.94 23.50 7.11
CA ALA A 79 -3.66 22.36 7.64
C ALA A 79 -5.10 22.32 7.11
N GLY A 80 -5.48 21.23 6.46
CA GLY A 80 -6.79 21.10 5.83
C GLY A 80 -6.93 19.79 5.07
N ASP A 81 -8.16 19.27 5.02
CA ASP A 81 -8.49 18.06 4.27
C ASP A 81 -9.15 18.42 2.93
N ALA A 82 -8.52 18.01 1.82
CA ALA A 82 -9.03 18.18 0.46
C ALA A 82 -10.14 17.16 0.11
N GLY A 83 -10.40 16.16 0.97
CA GLY A 83 -11.40 15.11 0.77
C GLY A 83 -12.78 15.63 0.32
N PRO A 84 -13.40 16.61 1.00
CA PRO A 84 -14.70 17.16 0.60
C PRO A 84 -14.79 17.67 -0.84
N LEU A 85 -13.67 18.13 -1.41
CA LEU A 85 -13.59 18.59 -2.81
C LEU A 85 -13.19 17.45 -3.74
N LEU A 86 -12.04 16.82 -3.51
CA LEU A 86 -11.50 15.81 -4.42
C LEU A 86 -12.39 14.57 -4.51
N ASN A 87 -12.98 14.12 -3.40
CA ASN A 87 -13.81 12.92 -3.39
C ASN A 87 -15.12 13.14 -4.16
N THR A 88 -15.62 14.38 -4.22
CA THR A 88 -16.82 14.72 -4.97
C THR A 88 -16.53 14.98 -6.45
N TRP A 89 -15.34 15.51 -6.78
CA TRP A 89 -14.98 15.82 -8.17
C TRP A 89 -14.48 14.63 -9.00
N LEU A 90 -13.93 13.60 -8.36
CA LEU A 90 -13.28 12.49 -9.06
C LEU A 90 -14.24 11.40 -9.51
N GLU A 91 -13.88 10.74 -10.60
CA GLU A 91 -14.38 9.40 -10.92
C GLU A 91 -13.80 8.39 -9.94
N TRP A 92 -14.60 7.37 -9.59
CA TRP A 92 -14.18 6.27 -8.73
C TRP A 92 -14.34 4.93 -9.45
N ASP A 93 -13.39 4.00 -9.25
CA ASP A 93 -13.39 2.68 -9.89
C ASP A 93 -13.24 1.54 -8.85
N PRO A 94 -14.19 0.58 -8.79
CA PRO A 94 -15.53 0.64 -9.38
C PRO A 94 -16.36 1.67 -8.62
N GLY A 95 -17.14 2.53 -9.28
CA GLY A 95 -17.89 3.54 -8.54
C GLY A 95 -18.64 4.56 -9.39
N PRO A 96 -19.05 5.69 -8.77
CA PRO A 96 -19.67 6.79 -9.49
C PRO A 96 -18.75 7.34 -10.58
N ALA A 97 -19.33 7.59 -11.75
CA ALA A 97 -18.68 8.37 -12.78
C ALA A 97 -18.42 9.81 -12.29
N MET A 98 -17.46 10.48 -12.94
CA MET A 98 -17.17 11.89 -12.68
C MET A 98 -18.44 12.74 -12.86
N PRO A 99 -18.80 13.62 -11.90
CA PRO A 99 -19.94 14.52 -12.07
C PRO A 99 -19.77 15.42 -13.30
N ALA A 100 -20.88 15.73 -13.97
CA ALA A 100 -20.88 16.56 -15.19
C ALA A 100 -20.40 18.00 -14.94
N ASP A 101 -20.56 18.50 -13.72
CA ASP A 101 -20.12 19.81 -13.24
C ASP A 101 -18.74 19.79 -12.56
N SER A 102 -18.06 18.63 -12.55
CA SER A 102 -16.71 18.53 -11.98
C SER A 102 -15.72 19.41 -12.73
N PRO A 103 -14.86 20.18 -12.02
CA PRO A 103 -13.79 20.95 -12.67
C PRO A 103 -12.73 20.04 -13.32
N LEU A 104 -12.80 18.72 -13.09
CA LEU A 104 -11.89 17.74 -13.67
C LEU A 104 -12.37 17.20 -15.02
N GLN A 105 -13.56 17.59 -15.48
CA GLN A 105 -14.05 17.25 -16.81
C GLN A 105 -13.12 17.83 -17.87
N LEU A 106 -12.62 16.95 -18.76
CA LEU A 106 -11.79 17.36 -19.88
C LEU A 106 -12.61 17.39 -21.17
N PRO A 107 -12.47 18.43 -22.00
CA PRO A 107 -12.93 18.40 -23.39
C PRO A 107 -12.43 17.13 -24.10
N ALA A 108 -13.27 16.51 -24.93
CA ALA A 108 -12.96 15.23 -25.58
C ALA A 108 -11.63 15.23 -26.36
N ALA A 109 -11.27 16.37 -26.97
CA ALA A 109 -10.00 16.55 -27.69
C ALA A 109 -8.75 16.47 -26.78
N LEU A 110 -8.93 16.61 -25.47
CA LEU A 110 -7.89 16.58 -24.44
C LEU A 110 -7.90 15.30 -23.61
N ALA A 111 -8.97 14.50 -23.72
CA ALA A 111 -9.13 13.24 -23.00
C ALA A 111 -8.23 12.13 -23.55
N GLU A 112 -7.74 12.26 -24.79
CA GLU A 112 -6.81 11.31 -25.39
C GLU A 112 -5.48 11.28 -24.63
N LYS A 113 -5.01 10.08 -24.29
CA LYS A 113 -3.74 9.88 -23.58
C LYS A 113 -2.56 10.19 -24.49
N LYS A 114 -2.06 11.42 -24.42
CA LYS A 114 -0.82 11.84 -25.07
C LYS A 114 0.38 11.63 -24.15
N ASP A 115 1.49 11.20 -24.74
CA ASP A 115 2.76 11.18 -24.03
C ASP A 115 3.26 12.61 -23.78
N TRP A 116 4.34 12.77 -23.01
CA TRP A 116 4.86 14.11 -22.69
C TRP A 116 5.39 14.84 -23.93
N LYS A 117 6.09 14.14 -24.83
CA LYS A 117 6.71 14.75 -26.01
C LYS A 117 5.65 15.20 -27.01
N GLU A 118 4.66 14.34 -27.25
CA GLU A 118 3.49 14.63 -28.07
C GLU A 118 2.72 15.84 -27.53
N LEU A 119 2.46 15.88 -26.22
CA LEU A 119 1.70 16.97 -25.63
C LEU A 119 2.42 18.32 -25.75
N VAL A 120 3.73 18.36 -25.46
CA VAL A 120 4.54 19.59 -25.59
C VAL A 120 4.57 20.07 -27.04
N ALA A 121 4.76 19.16 -28.01
CA ALA A 121 4.83 19.48 -29.43
C ALA A 121 3.46 19.81 -30.07
N SER A 122 2.36 19.42 -29.44
CA SER A 122 1.02 19.61 -30.01
C SER A 122 0.53 21.06 -29.96
N GLU A 123 -0.24 21.51 -30.95
CA GLU A 123 -0.91 22.83 -30.94
C GLU A 123 -2.21 22.86 -30.12
N VAL A 124 -2.35 21.92 -29.19
CA VAL A 124 -3.53 21.79 -28.34
C VAL A 124 -3.72 23.07 -27.52
N ASP A 125 -4.87 23.73 -27.66
CA ASP A 125 -5.18 24.92 -26.86
C ASP A 125 -5.52 24.55 -25.41
N VAL A 126 -4.57 24.84 -24.51
CA VAL A 126 -4.72 24.65 -23.06
C VAL A 126 -5.11 25.94 -22.33
N SER A 127 -5.25 27.05 -23.04
CA SER A 127 -5.58 28.37 -22.44
C SER A 127 -7.05 28.47 -22.00
N THR A 128 -7.91 27.62 -22.53
CA THR A 128 -9.33 27.52 -22.19
C THR A 128 -9.60 26.70 -20.93
N LEU A 129 -8.59 26.00 -20.41
CA LEU A 129 -8.72 25.18 -19.20
C LEU A 129 -8.66 26.03 -17.93
N ASP A 130 -9.56 25.75 -16.99
CA ASP A 130 -9.52 26.36 -15.67
C ASP A 130 -8.63 25.55 -14.72
N PHE A 131 -7.47 26.11 -14.37
CA PHE A 131 -6.55 25.55 -13.37
C PHE A 131 -6.76 26.13 -11.97
N GLY A 132 -7.78 26.99 -11.78
CA GLY A 132 -8.11 27.62 -10.50
C GLY A 132 -8.34 26.61 -9.38
N TRP A 133 -8.90 25.44 -9.69
CA TRP A 133 -9.10 24.36 -8.72
C TRP A 133 -7.76 23.83 -8.16
N MET A 134 -6.70 23.73 -8.96
CA MET A 134 -5.39 23.29 -8.46
C MET A 134 -4.80 24.30 -7.48
N ARG A 135 -5.01 25.60 -7.75
CA ARG A 135 -4.60 26.67 -6.84
C ARG A 135 -5.40 26.63 -5.54
N GLN A 136 -6.70 26.35 -5.62
CA GLN A 136 -7.56 26.16 -4.44
C GLN A 136 -7.04 25.01 -3.56
N LEU A 137 -6.54 23.93 -4.16
CA LEU A 137 -6.01 22.78 -3.42
C LEU A 137 -4.83 23.15 -2.50
N GLN A 138 -4.06 24.20 -2.80
CA GLN A 138 -2.95 24.65 -1.96
C GLN A 138 -3.34 25.04 -0.52
N THR A 139 -4.64 25.18 -0.25
CA THR A 139 -5.18 25.48 1.09
C THR A 139 -5.31 24.26 1.99
N TYR A 140 -4.97 23.06 1.50
CA TYR A 140 -5.06 21.79 2.23
C TYR A 140 -3.67 21.14 2.39
N ASP A 141 -3.52 20.22 3.35
CA ASP A 141 -2.27 19.50 3.59
C ASP A 141 -2.41 17.98 3.51
N ARG A 142 -3.64 17.48 3.38
CA ARG A 142 -3.96 16.06 3.25
C ARG A 142 -5.19 15.82 2.39
N TRP A 143 -5.38 14.58 1.99
CA TRP A 143 -6.55 14.12 1.27
C TRP A 143 -7.05 12.82 1.87
N ASP A 144 -8.09 12.90 2.71
CA ASP A 144 -8.70 11.70 3.28
C ASP A 144 -9.65 11.04 2.26
N ILE A 145 -9.21 9.94 1.66
CA ILE A 145 -9.98 9.20 0.63
C ILE A 145 -11.07 8.30 1.23
N VAL A 146 -11.13 8.14 2.56
CA VAL A 146 -12.13 7.26 3.21
C VAL A 146 -13.28 8.03 3.87
N LYS A 147 -13.21 9.37 3.87
CA LYS A 147 -14.20 10.28 4.42
C LYS A 147 -14.89 11.06 3.31
N ASP A 148 -16.14 11.49 3.52
CA ASP A 148 -16.87 12.36 2.58
C ASP A 148 -16.91 11.80 1.14
N THR A 149 -17.02 10.46 1.02
CA THR A 149 -17.08 9.73 -0.25
C THR A 149 -18.46 9.84 -0.88
N PRO A 150 -18.57 9.84 -2.23
CA PRO A 150 -19.86 9.95 -2.93
C PRO A 150 -20.69 8.65 -2.91
N PHE A 151 -20.24 7.63 -2.18
CA PHE A 151 -20.91 6.34 -2.02
C PHE A 151 -20.94 5.94 -0.55
N SER A 152 -21.91 5.09 -0.20
CA SER A 152 -21.96 4.45 1.11
C SER A 152 -20.88 3.38 1.22
N ARG A 153 -20.07 3.45 2.28
CA ARG A 153 -19.09 2.41 2.59
C ARG A 153 -19.79 1.11 2.95
N SER A 154 -19.33 0.00 2.36
CA SER A 154 -19.74 -1.33 2.79
C SER A 154 -19.36 -1.55 4.26
N LYS A 155 -20.16 -2.35 4.96
CA LYS A 155 -19.84 -2.84 6.31
C LYS A 155 -19.85 -4.38 6.26
N PRO A 156 -18.69 -5.03 6.41
CA PRO A 156 -17.39 -4.45 6.73
C PRO A 156 -16.73 -3.73 5.52
N PHE A 157 -15.76 -2.86 5.81
CA PHE A 157 -15.05 -2.05 4.82
C PHE A 157 -13.87 -2.82 4.22
N ASN A 158 -13.85 -3.07 2.91
CA ASN A 158 -12.70 -3.71 2.27
C ASN A 158 -12.03 -2.75 1.29
N LEU A 159 -10.86 -2.19 1.65
CA LEU A 159 -10.17 -1.25 0.75
C LEU A 159 -9.71 -1.91 -0.56
N THR A 160 -9.47 -3.22 -0.58
CA THR A 160 -9.01 -3.93 -1.79
C THR A 160 -10.08 -4.05 -2.87
N THR A 161 -11.35 -3.91 -2.48
CA THR A 161 -12.51 -3.94 -3.39
C THR A 161 -13.34 -2.65 -3.30
N ALA A 162 -12.96 -1.72 -2.43
CA ALA A 162 -13.63 -0.44 -2.32
C ALA A 162 -13.38 0.38 -3.59
N PRO A 163 -14.33 1.24 -3.98
CA PRO A 163 -14.06 2.24 -5.00
C PRO A 163 -12.79 3.01 -4.63
N ILE A 164 -11.87 3.16 -5.59
CA ILE A 164 -10.69 4.02 -5.45
C ILE A 164 -10.79 5.23 -6.39
N PRO A 165 -10.23 6.40 -6.01
CA PRO A 165 -10.23 7.56 -6.91
C PRO A 165 -9.44 7.25 -8.18
N ASN A 166 -9.96 7.65 -9.34
CA ASN A 166 -9.24 7.51 -10.60
C ASN A 166 -8.10 8.54 -10.68
N TYR A 167 -6.90 8.16 -10.26
CA TYR A 167 -5.73 9.03 -10.30
C TYR A 167 -5.20 9.35 -11.70
N ILE A 168 -5.68 8.67 -12.76
CA ILE A 168 -5.22 8.92 -14.15
C ILE A 168 -5.58 10.33 -14.60
N ILE A 169 -6.78 10.81 -14.22
CA ILE A 169 -7.21 12.16 -14.59
C ILE A 169 -6.33 13.23 -13.95
N LEU A 170 -5.89 13.03 -12.70
CA LEU A 170 -4.99 13.94 -11.98
C LEU A 170 -3.61 14.04 -12.64
N GLN A 171 -3.07 12.92 -13.13
CA GLN A 171 -1.82 12.94 -13.91
C GLN A 171 -1.99 13.67 -15.24
N THR A 172 -3.15 13.55 -15.88
CA THR A 172 -3.46 14.26 -17.13
C THR A 172 -3.52 15.76 -16.90
N TRP A 173 -4.26 16.20 -15.87
CA TRP A 173 -4.31 17.60 -15.45
C TRP A 173 -2.94 18.16 -15.08
N ALA A 174 -2.09 17.39 -14.39
CA ALA A 174 -0.73 17.81 -14.07
C ALA A 174 0.11 18.10 -15.33
N LYS A 175 0.04 17.22 -16.34
CA LYS A 175 0.71 17.46 -17.62
C LYS A 175 0.17 18.73 -18.31
N LEU A 176 -1.15 18.88 -18.40
CA LEU A 176 -1.80 20.04 -19.01
C LEU A 176 -1.42 21.34 -18.30
N ARG A 177 -1.40 21.33 -16.96
CA ARG A 177 -1.02 22.48 -16.13
C ARG A 177 0.41 22.93 -16.38
N LEU A 178 1.34 21.98 -16.48
CA LEU A 178 2.74 22.25 -16.76
C LEU A 178 2.93 22.77 -18.18
N VAL A 179 2.31 22.15 -19.19
CA VAL A 179 2.34 22.65 -20.57
C VAL A 179 1.75 24.07 -20.66
N HIS A 180 0.66 24.34 -19.97
CA HIS A 180 0.09 25.69 -19.87
C HIS A 180 1.12 26.66 -19.27
N GLY A 181 1.75 26.33 -18.13
CA GLY A 181 2.78 27.17 -17.51
C GLY A 181 3.99 27.42 -18.40
N LEU A 182 4.46 26.41 -19.13
CA LEU A 182 5.56 26.55 -20.09
C LEU A 182 5.20 27.51 -21.23
N ARG A 183 3.97 27.43 -21.76
CA ARG A 183 3.51 28.28 -22.88
C ARG A 183 3.19 29.72 -22.48
N THR A 184 2.72 29.93 -21.25
CA THR A 184 2.35 31.26 -20.75
C THR A 184 3.49 31.97 -20.00
N GLY A 185 4.68 31.35 -19.93
CA GLY A 185 5.81 31.90 -19.19
C GLY A 185 5.61 31.88 -17.67
N GLN A 186 4.74 31.01 -17.16
CA GLN A 186 4.45 30.80 -15.73
C GLN A 186 4.79 29.36 -15.26
N PRO A 187 6.00 28.83 -15.54
CA PRO A 187 6.35 27.45 -15.20
C PRO A 187 6.42 27.22 -13.69
N MET A 188 6.84 28.23 -12.91
CA MET A 188 6.95 28.12 -11.45
C MET A 188 5.61 27.95 -10.76
N GLU A 189 4.59 28.70 -11.17
CA GLU A 189 3.24 28.54 -10.62
C GLU A 189 2.68 27.15 -10.96
N ALA A 190 2.91 26.68 -12.19
CA ALA A 190 2.49 25.36 -12.62
C ALA A 190 3.15 24.24 -11.83
N ALA A 191 4.46 24.34 -11.63
CA ALA A 191 5.23 23.40 -10.84
C ALA A 191 4.74 23.36 -9.39
N ARG A 192 4.46 24.52 -8.78
CA ARG A 192 3.91 24.60 -7.43
C ARG A 192 2.55 23.90 -7.32
N ASP A 193 1.65 24.14 -8.27
CA ASP A 193 0.34 23.47 -8.30
C ASP A 193 0.47 21.94 -8.41
N VAL A 194 1.35 21.45 -9.30
CA VAL A 194 1.57 20.01 -9.49
C VAL A 194 2.27 19.37 -8.30
N ARG A 195 3.27 20.01 -7.69
CA ARG A 195 3.91 19.53 -6.45
C ARG A 195 2.93 19.42 -5.30
N HIS A 196 2.02 20.39 -5.20
CA HIS A 196 1.00 20.36 -4.17
C HIS A 196 0.01 19.21 -4.41
N LEU A 197 -0.41 18.98 -5.65
CA LEU A 197 -1.22 17.82 -6.00
C LEU A 197 -0.49 16.49 -5.68
N ALA A 198 0.82 16.42 -5.96
CA ALA A 198 1.65 15.27 -5.59
C ALA A 198 1.70 15.05 -4.08
N TRP A 199 1.76 16.13 -3.30
CA TRP A 199 1.71 16.09 -1.84
C TRP A 199 0.38 15.53 -1.34
N LEU A 200 -0.76 16.03 -1.84
CA LEU A 200 -2.08 15.54 -1.46
C LEU A 200 -2.27 14.05 -1.80
N ALA A 201 -1.80 13.61 -2.97
CA ALA A 201 -1.83 12.20 -3.35
C ALA A 201 -1.02 11.34 -2.36
N TYR A 202 0.20 11.74 -2.02
CA TYR A 202 1.03 11.09 -1.00
C TYR A 202 0.34 11.08 0.38
N ARG A 203 -0.24 12.20 0.79
CA ARG A 203 -0.94 12.38 2.07
C ARG A 203 -2.38 11.84 2.08
N SER A 204 -2.70 10.93 1.17
CA SER A 204 -3.78 9.96 1.35
C SER A 204 -3.39 8.79 2.26
N ASP A 205 -2.12 8.72 2.67
CA ASP A 205 -1.54 7.68 3.52
C ASP A 205 -1.74 6.25 2.96
N THR A 206 -1.90 6.09 1.65
CA THR A 206 -1.94 4.79 0.96
C THR A 206 -0.69 4.59 0.11
N LEU A 207 -0.31 3.34 -0.18
CA LEU A 207 0.81 3.07 -1.10
C LEU A 207 0.48 3.59 -2.50
N LEU A 208 -0.75 3.37 -2.96
CA LEU A 208 -1.21 3.87 -4.26
C LEU A 208 -1.03 5.38 -4.37
N GLY A 209 -1.50 6.14 -3.38
CA GLY A 209 -1.34 7.59 -3.33
C GLY A 209 0.12 8.03 -3.31
N ALA A 210 0.99 7.36 -2.55
CA ALA A 210 2.43 7.62 -2.56
C ALA A 210 3.07 7.37 -3.94
N MET A 211 2.67 6.30 -4.65
CA MET A 211 3.15 6.03 -6.01
C MET A 211 2.67 7.06 -7.03
N ILE A 212 1.44 7.55 -6.89
CA ILE A 212 0.92 8.65 -7.71
C ILE A 212 1.66 9.95 -7.42
N GLY A 213 1.94 10.27 -6.15
CA GLY A 213 2.78 11.40 -5.79
C GLY A 213 4.15 11.36 -6.48
N ALA A 214 4.84 10.21 -6.42
CA ALA A 214 6.11 10.01 -7.12
C ALA A 214 5.97 10.15 -8.66
N ALA A 215 4.87 9.67 -9.26
CA ALA A 215 4.61 9.82 -10.68
C ALA A 215 4.40 11.29 -11.10
N LEU A 216 3.69 12.08 -10.29
CA LEU A 216 3.48 13.50 -10.50
C LEU A 216 4.79 14.31 -10.42
N LEU A 217 5.65 14.01 -9.44
CA LEU A 217 6.98 14.61 -9.33
C LEU A 217 7.88 14.26 -10.53
N ARG A 218 7.72 13.07 -11.12
CA ARG A 218 8.42 12.69 -12.35
C ARG A 218 7.90 13.47 -13.57
N ILE A 219 6.60 13.74 -13.65
CA ILE A 219 6.03 14.60 -14.69
C ILE A 219 6.62 16.01 -14.59
N GLU A 220 6.74 16.56 -13.37
CA GLU A 220 7.40 17.85 -13.14
C GLU A 220 8.87 17.85 -13.63
N ASN A 221 9.64 16.81 -13.32
CA ASN A 221 11.02 16.68 -13.82
C ASN A 221 11.11 16.71 -15.35
N ARG A 222 10.18 16.04 -16.03
CA ARG A 222 10.12 16.07 -17.50
C ARG A 222 9.81 17.46 -18.04
N ALA A 223 8.96 18.21 -17.35
CA ALA A 223 8.65 19.59 -17.69
C ALA A 223 9.87 20.50 -17.50
N HIS A 224 10.54 20.41 -16.37
CA HIS A 224 11.78 21.14 -16.11
C HIS A 224 12.84 20.83 -17.17
N ALA A 225 13.07 19.54 -17.48
CA ALA A 225 14.06 19.10 -18.47
C ALA A 225 13.70 19.46 -19.92
N SER A 226 12.46 19.87 -20.20
CA SER A 226 12.05 20.33 -21.53
C SER A 226 12.34 21.80 -21.81
N MET A 227 12.73 22.57 -20.79
CA MET A 227 13.14 23.97 -20.95
C MET A 227 14.62 24.07 -21.29
N GLU A 228 14.96 24.93 -22.25
CA GLU A 228 16.35 25.28 -22.55
C GLU A 228 17.00 26.06 -21.38
N ALA A 229 16.23 26.95 -20.76
CA ALA A 229 16.65 27.77 -19.62
C ALA A 229 15.56 27.80 -18.53
N PRO A 230 15.41 26.74 -17.70
CA PRO A 230 14.46 26.75 -16.60
C PRO A 230 14.83 27.83 -15.56
N PRO A 231 13.84 28.44 -14.87
CA PRO A 231 14.13 29.40 -13.80
C PRO A 231 15.01 28.77 -12.71
N PRO A 232 16.07 29.45 -12.23
CA PRO A 232 17.03 28.88 -11.26
C PRO A 232 16.42 28.51 -9.90
N GLU A 233 15.29 29.12 -9.55
CA GLU A 233 14.47 28.79 -8.39
C GLU A 233 13.63 27.51 -8.59
N TRP A 234 13.41 27.07 -9.83
CA TRP A 234 12.70 25.82 -10.13
C TRP A 234 13.60 24.62 -9.85
N ARG A 235 13.50 24.06 -8.64
CA ARG A 235 14.28 22.87 -8.24
C ARG A 235 13.36 21.67 -8.03
N PRO A 236 13.04 20.88 -9.08
CA PRO A 236 12.25 19.65 -8.89
C PRO A 236 13.04 18.65 -8.02
N MET A 237 12.32 17.77 -7.31
CA MET A 237 12.94 16.64 -6.62
C MET A 237 13.73 15.80 -7.63
N SER A 238 14.97 15.41 -7.32
CA SER A 238 15.78 14.65 -8.27
C SER A 238 15.18 13.27 -8.59
N LEU A 239 15.47 12.73 -9.78
CA LEU A 239 14.99 11.39 -10.16
C LEU A 239 15.44 10.30 -9.17
N ASP A 240 16.67 10.40 -8.64
CA ASP A 240 17.18 9.47 -7.63
C ASP A 240 16.38 9.54 -6.32
N GLN A 241 15.97 10.75 -5.90
CA GLN A 241 15.12 10.92 -4.73
C GLN A 241 13.70 10.39 -4.98
N ILE A 242 13.18 10.54 -6.20
CA ILE A 242 11.89 9.93 -6.59
C ILE A 242 11.96 8.40 -6.57
N GLU A 243 13.05 7.78 -7.03
CA GLU A 243 13.22 6.33 -6.92
C GLU A 243 13.42 5.88 -5.47
N ARG A 244 14.17 6.64 -4.66
CA ARG A 244 14.27 6.44 -3.21
C ARG A 244 12.90 6.51 -2.53
N MET A 245 12.08 7.50 -2.92
CA MET A 245 10.70 7.65 -2.49
C MET A 245 9.93 6.35 -2.72
N ARG A 246 9.91 5.85 -3.97
CA ARG A 246 9.21 4.61 -4.32
C ARG A 246 9.71 3.42 -3.51
N ALA A 247 11.03 3.23 -3.42
CA ALA A 247 11.62 2.13 -2.67
C ALA A 247 11.27 2.15 -1.17
N VAL A 248 11.37 3.31 -0.52
CA VAL A 248 11.01 3.50 0.89
C VAL A 248 9.52 3.25 1.12
N PHE A 249 8.63 3.79 0.29
CA PHE A 249 7.18 3.57 0.46
C PHE A 249 6.78 2.12 0.22
N PHE A 250 7.34 1.43 -0.78
CA PHE A 250 7.11 -0.01 -0.97
C PHE A 250 7.63 -0.83 0.23
N ALA A 251 8.85 -0.55 0.70
CA ALA A 251 9.42 -1.26 1.83
C ALA A 251 8.63 -1.02 3.14
N SER A 252 8.00 0.16 3.29
CA SER A 252 7.22 0.49 4.48
C SER A 252 6.06 -0.49 4.76
N MET A 253 5.50 -1.10 3.71
CA MET A 253 4.51 -2.18 3.85
C MET A 253 5.09 -3.40 4.53
N ALA A 254 6.25 -3.85 4.05
CA ALA A 254 6.94 -5.02 4.59
C ALA A 254 7.34 -4.75 6.05
N PHE A 255 7.98 -3.61 6.32
CA PHE A 255 8.39 -3.24 7.68
C PHE A 255 7.23 -3.02 8.66
N SER A 256 6.03 -2.67 8.19
CA SER A 256 4.87 -2.47 9.06
C SER A 256 3.99 -3.72 9.22
N SER A 257 4.20 -4.75 8.41
CA SER A 257 3.42 -5.99 8.40
C SER A 257 3.39 -6.69 9.76
N VAL A 258 2.27 -7.35 10.08
CA VAL A 258 2.15 -8.23 11.25
C VAL A 258 3.09 -9.44 11.18
N ALA A 259 3.64 -9.77 10.01
CA ALA A 259 4.63 -10.83 9.85
C ALA A 259 6.04 -10.41 10.33
N THR A 260 6.30 -9.11 10.43
CA THR A 260 7.58 -8.51 10.81
C THR A 260 7.81 -8.61 12.31
N PRO A 261 9.05 -8.90 12.78
CA PRO A 261 9.33 -8.89 14.21
C PRO A 261 8.93 -7.55 14.85
N THR A 262 8.32 -7.59 16.03
CA THR A 262 7.65 -6.42 16.62
C THR A 262 8.61 -5.28 16.95
N ASP A 263 9.83 -5.60 17.33
CA ASP A 263 10.94 -4.69 17.57
C ASP A 263 11.43 -4.04 16.26
N VAL A 264 11.58 -4.83 15.19
CA VAL A 264 11.95 -4.34 13.85
C VAL A 264 10.88 -3.41 13.30
N ALA A 265 9.61 -3.81 13.39
CA ALA A 265 8.49 -3.00 12.92
C ALA A 265 8.36 -1.69 13.69
N ARG A 266 8.54 -1.72 15.02
CA ARG A 266 8.58 -0.52 15.86
C ARG A 266 9.74 0.39 15.45
N LYS A 267 10.96 -0.15 15.31
CA LYS A 267 12.12 0.64 14.88
C LYS A 267 11.87 1.33 13.53
N ALA A 268 11.37 0.59 12.54
CA ALA A 268 11.09 1.12 11.20
C ALA A 268 10.02 2.25 11.21
N ARG A 269 9.02 2.18 12.08
CA ARG A 269 7.96 3.20 12.18
C ARG A 269 8.42 4.49 12.87
N HIS A 270 9.45 4.41 13.72
CA HIS A 270 9.91 5.52 14.57
C HIS A 270 11.29 6.06 14.20
N CYS A 271 12.01 5.42 13.28
CA CYS A 271 13.29 5.95 12.83
C CYS A 271 13.13 7.08 11.80
N GLY A 272 14.21 7.82 11.57
CA GLY A 272 14.24 8.93 10.61
C GLY A 272 13.20 10.01 10.95
N SER A 273 12.44 10.44 9.94
CA SER A 273 11.34 11.39 10.08
C SER A 273 9.96 10.73 10.19
N GLY A 274 9.88 9.41 10.01
CA GLY A 274 8.61 8.69 9.94
C GLY A 274 7.75 9.05 8.72
N ILE A 275 8.31 9.63 7.64
CA ILE A 275 7.53 10.05 6.44
C ILE A 275 6.74 8.91 5.78
N SER A 276 7.20 7.66 5.88
CA SER A 276 6.45 6.51 5.34
C SER A 276 5.66 5.75 6.41
N ARG A 277 5.63 6.23 7.66
CA ARG A 277 4.95 5.54 8.78
C ARG A 277 3.47 5.34 8.49
N CYS A 278 2.79 6.39 8.06
CA CYS A 278 1.34 6.33 7.86
C CYS A 278 0.94 5.47 6.67
N THR A 279 1.68 5.55 5.56
CA THR A 279 1.54 4.59 4.46
C THR A 279 1.74 3.15 4.94
N GLY A 280 2.83 2.86 5.64
CA GLY A 280 3.09 1.53 6.18
C GLY A 280 1.99 1.04 7.13
N LEU A 281 1.50 1.90 8.02
CA LEU A 281 0.42 1.58 8.95
C LEU A 281 -0.92 1.32 8.27
N THR A 282 -1.29 2.11 7.26
CA THR A 282 -2.50 1.89 6.45
C THR A 282 -2.43 0.53 5.77
N GLU A 283 -1.34 0.24 5.07
CA GLU A 283 -1.17 -1.03 4.34
C GLU A 283 -1.10 -2.25 5.28
N ALA A 284 -0.41 -2.11 6.42
CA ALA A 284 -0.41 -3.12 7.47
C ALA A 284 -1.80 -3.33 8.09
N SER A 285 -2.61 -2.26 8.20
CA SER A 285 -3.98 -2.36 8.69
C SER A 285 -4.87 -3.10 7.70
N ILE A 286 -4.71 -2.88 6.38
CA ILE A 286 -5.45 -3.61 5.34
C ILE A 286 -5.16 -5.11 5.47
N TYR A 287 -3.88 -5.47 5.44
CA TYR A 287 -3.50 -6.88 5.43
C TYR A 287 -3.71 -7.58 6.77
N GLY A 288 -3.33 -6.90 7.87
CA GLY A 288 -3.52 -7.38 9.23
C GLY A 288 -5.00 -7.56 9.56
N ARG A 289 -5.86 -6.60 9.20
CA ARG A 289 -7.29 -6.76 9.44
C ARG A 289 -7.88 -7.91 8.62
N TYR A 290 -7.53 -8.01 7.35
CA TYR A 290 -7.99 -9.09 6.47
C TYR A 290 -7.63 -10.48 7.03
N LEU A 291 -6.43 -10.65 7.56
CA LEU A 291 -5.94 -11.94 8.10
C LEU A 291 -6.27 -12.17 9.58
N LYS A 292 -6.94 -11.24 10.26
CA LYS A 292 -7.07 -11.25 11.72
C LYS A 292 -7.62 -12.56 12.27
N SER A 293 -8.72 -13.06 11.70
CA SER A 293 -9.40 -14.29 12.17
C SER A 293 -8.57 -15.58 12.01
N LEU A 294 -7.49 -15.52 11.21
CA LEU A 294 -6.59 -16.65 10.98
C LEU A 294 -5.25 -16.50 11.71
N ALA A 295 -4.74 -15.26 11.82
CA ALA A 295 -3.38 -14.98 12.24
C ALA A 295 -3.26 -14.46 13.68
N GLU A 296 -4.31 -13.86 14.26
CA GLU A 296 -4.23 -13.15 15.54
C GLU A 296 -3.62 -14.02 16.65
N ASP A 297 -4.01 -15.28 16.78
CA ASP A 297 -3.46 -16.15 17.84
C ASP A 297 -1.96 -16.41 17.69
N SER A 298 -1.47 -16.55 16.47
CA SER A 298 -0.04 -16.83 16.21
C SER A 298 0.82 -15.57 16.21
N TYR A 299 0.20 -14.40 16.06
CA TYR A 299 0.87 -13.11 15.89
C TYR A 299 0.36 -12.06 16.89
N ARG A 300 -0.24 -12.49 18.00
CA ARG A 300 -0.89 -11.61 18.99
C ARG A 300 -0.01 -10.43 19.42
N PRO A 301 1.28 -10.60 19.73
CA PRO A 301 2.15 -9.46 20.06
C PRO A 301 2.26 -8.42 18.94
N ALA A 302 2.23 -8.84 17.66
CA ALA A 302 2.30 -7.93 16.52
C ALA A 302 0.97 -7.20 16.29
N TYR A 303 -0.16 -7.87 16.48
CA TYR A 303 -1.49 -7.25 16.44
C TYR A 303 -1.66 -6.23 17.57
N ASP A 304 -1.26 -6.57 18.80
CA ASP A 304 -1.31 -5.68 19.95
C ASP A 304 -0.40 -4.46 19.75
N ALA A 305 0.82 -4.68 19.23
CA ALA A 305 1.75 -3.59 18.92
C ALA A 305 1.22 -2.67 17.81
N LEU A 306 0.58 -3.21 16.77
CA LEU A 306 -0.03 -2.41 15.71
C LEU A 306 -1.23 -1.59 16.24
N ALA A 307 -2.08 -2.21 17.06
CA ALA A 307 -3.20 -1.51 17.70
C ALA A 307 -2.74 -0.36 18.60
N ALA A 308 -1.70 -0.60 19.43
CA ALA A 308 -1.12 0.40 20.31
C ALA A 308 -0.50 1.56 19.52
N GLU A 309 0.13 1.27 18.38
CA GLU A 309 0.70 2.29 17.50
C GLU A 309 -0.40 3.18 16.88
N LEU A 310 -1.44 2.57 16.33
CA LEU A 310 -2.58 3.30 15.73
C LEU A 310 -3.32 4.19 16.75
N ALA A 311 -3.32 3.79 18.03
CA ALA A 311 -3.90 4.57 19.12
C ALA A 311 -3.00 5.72 19.59
N SER A 312 -1.68 5.49 19.68
CA SER A 312 -0.74 6.46 20.27
C SER A 312 -0.14 7.46 19.29
N ALA A 313 -0.04 7.12 18.01
CA ALA A 313 0.55 7.95 16.96
C ALA A 313 -0.41 8.06 15.75
N PRO A 314 -1.50 8.83 15.88
CA PRO A 314 -2.53 8.89 14.84
C PRO A 314 -1.97 9.43 13.52
N CYS A 315 -2.43 8.85 12.42
CA CYS A 315 -2.15 9.35 11.09
C CYS A 315 -3.01 10.57 10.74
N PRO A 316 -2.54 11.45 9.84
CA PRO A 316 -3.30 12.61 9.40
C PRO A 316 -4.65 12.25 8.78
N THR A 317 -4.72 11.14 8.04
CA THR A 317 -5.97 10.62 7.49
C THR A 317 -6.61 9.58 8.42
N SER A 318 -7.92 9.38 8.25
CA SER A 318 -8.66 8.35 8.98
C SER A 318 -8.56 6.95 8.37
N ALA A 319 -7.80 6.77 7.28
CA ALA A 319 -7.71 5.51 6.53
C ALA A 319 -7.26 4.33 7.41
N ALA A 320 -6.06 4.40 8.00
CA ALA A 320 -5.51 3.32 8.81
C ALA A 320 -6.45 2.91 9.96
N ARG A 321 -7.02 3.88 10.68
CA ARG A 321 -7.95 3.63 11.79
C ARG A 321 -9.26 3.01 11.30
N THR A 322 -9.85 3.57 10.25
CA THR A 322 -11.11 3.06 9.68
C THR A 322 -10.96 1.60 9.26
N ILE A 323 -9.84 1.27 8.59
CA ILE A 323 -9.54 -0.08 8.15
C ILE A 323 -9.32 -1.02 9.34
N TRP A 324 -8.56 -0.58 10.35
CA TRP A 324 -8.32 -1.42 11.52
C TRP A 324 -9.60 -1.77 12.31
N GLU A 325 -10.46 -0.77 12.51
CA GLU A 325 -11.68 -0.91 13.32
C GLU A 325 -12.82 -1.58 12.56
N HIS A 326 -13.02 -1.21 11.29
CA HIS A 326 -14.20 -1.58 10.50
C HIS A 326 -13.87 -2.44 9.28
N GLY A 327 -12.61 -2.82 9.10
CA GLY A 327 -12.18 -3.52 7.91
C GLY A 327 -12.71 -4.95 7.83
N ALA A 328 -12.91 -5.43 6.60
CA ALA A 328 -13.31 -6.80 6.31
C ALA A 328 -12.22 -7.78 6.71
N MET A 329 -12.65 -8.91 7.27
CA MET A 329 -11.81 -10.09 7.47
C MET A 329 -12.01 -11.04 6.28
N ILE A 330 -11.09 -11.98 6.13
CA ILE A 330 -11.18 -13.03 5.11
C ILE A 330 -12.47 -13.86 5.19
N ASP A 331 -13.08 -13.96 6.37
CA ASP A 331 -14.37 -14.64 6.56
C ASP A 331 -15.56 -13.85 5.99
N ASP A 332 -15.43 -12.52 5.87
CA ASP A 332 -16.48 -11.64 5.33
C ASP A 332 -16.43 -11.57 3.80
N THR A 333 -15.22 -11.60 3.23
CA THR A 333 -14.98 -11.53 1.78
C THR A 333 -14.00 -12.64 1.39
N PRO A 334 -14.46 -13.90 1.28
CA PRO A 334 -13.58 -15.00 0.91
C PRO A 334 -13.04 -14.77 -0.51
N PRO A 335 -11.75 -15.06 -0.74
CA PRO A 335 -11.13 -14.87 -2.04
C PRO A 335 -11.78 -15.81 -3.07
N SER A 336 -12.59 -15.24 -3.98
CA SER A 336 -13.33 -15.99 -4.99
C SER A 336 -12.38 -16.72 -5.94
N GLY A 337 -12.54 -18.04 -6.07
CA GLY A 337 -11.74 -18.84 -7.00
C GLY A 337 -10.30 -19.09 -6.59
N SER A 338 -9.93 -18.82 -5.33
CA SER A 338 -8.58 -19.11 -4.84
C SER A 338 -8.46 -20.50 -4.20
N GLU A 339 -7.26 -21.08 -4.25
CA GLU A 339 -6.92 -22.31 -3.53
C GLU A 339 -7.15 -22.19 -2.01
N ALA A 340 -7.28 -20.98 -1.46
CA ALA A 340 -7.54 -20.77 -0.04
C ALA A 340 -9.00 -21.10 0.35
N GLU A 341 -9.94 -21.15 -0.58
CA GLU A 341 -11.37 -21.31 -0.26
C GLU A 341 -11.66 -22.65 0.44
N TRP A 342 -11.07 -23.75 -0.02
CA TRP A 342 -11.26 -25.05 0.62
C TRP A 342 -10.52 -25.15 1.95
N LEU A 343 -9.38 -24.46 2.09
CA LEU A 343 -8.61 -24.44 3.33
C LEU A 343 -9.36 -23.69 4.45
N LEU A 344 -10.11 -22.63 4.11
CA LEU A 344 -10.97 -21.91 5.07
C LEU A 344 -12.12 -22.78 5.59
N LYS A 345 -12.52 -23.83 4.85
CA LYS A 345 -13.58 -24.78 5.24
C LYS A 345 -13.07 -25.90 6.16
N LEU A 346 -11.76 -26.02 6.41
CA LEU A 346 -11.21 -27.05 7.27
C LEU A 346 -11.56 -26.77 8.75
N PRO A 347 -12.09 -27.76 9.50
CA PRO A 347 -12.41 -27.58 10.90
C PRO A 347 -11.15 -27.44 11.77
N GLY A 348 -11.21 -26.51 12.73
CA GLY A 348 -10.23 -26.36 13.81
C GLY A 348 -9.17 -25.25 13.60
N GLY A 349 -8.56 -24.82 14.71
CA GLY A 349 -7.57 -23.73 14.71
C GLY A 349 -6.26 -24.07 13.99
N LEU A 350 -5.95 -25.36 13.79
CA LEU A 350 -4.71 -25.80 13.18
C LEU A 350 -4.67 -25.46 11.67
N GLY A 351 -5.78 -25.66 10.94
CA GLY A 351 -5.89 -25.28 9.54
C GLY A 351 -5.73 -23.76 9.34
N ARG A 352 -6.43 -22.96 10.16
CA ARG A 352 -6.38 -21.50 10.12
C ARG A 352 -4.97 -20.93 10.26
N LYS A 353 -4.18 -21.46 11.20
CA LYS A 353 -2.79 -21.05 11.41
C LYS A 353 -1.93 -21.24 10.15
N HIS A 354 -2.10 -22.36 9.44
CA HIS A 354 -1.34 -22.59 8.21
C HIS A 354 -1.79 -21.70 7.08
N VAL A 355 -3.10 -21.50 6.90
CA VAL A 355 -3.63 -20.57 5.91
C VAL A 355 -3.08 -19.16 6.13
N ALA A 356 -3.05 -18.69 7.37
CA ALA A 356 -2.41 -17.42 7.71
C ALA A 356 -0.94 -17.38 7.27
N GLY A 357 -0.16 -18.43 7.57
CA GLY A 357 1.24 -18.53 7.16
C GLY A 357 1.44 -18.50 5.65
N ILE A 358 0.61 -19.23 4.89
CA ILE A 358 0.61 -19.26 3.41
C ILE A 358 0.31 -17.87 2.86
N LEU A 359 -0.79 -17.27 3.32
CA LEU A 359 -1.20 -15.95 2.85
C LEU A 359 -0.13 -14.92 3.20
N MET A 360 0.43 -14.93 4.41
CA MET A 360 1.53 -14.05 4.75
C MET A 360 2.76 -14.28 3.88
N ALA A 361 3.17 -15.52 3.62
CA ALA A 361 4.31 -15.84 2.75
C ALA A 361 4.10 -15.37 1.30
N ASN A 362 2.87 -15.44 0.78
CA ASN A 362 2.54 -14.94 -0.55
C ASN A 362 2.42 -13.41 -0.58
N GLY A 363 2.00 -12.81 0.54
CA GLY A 363 1.83 -11.37 0.69
C GLY A 363 3.11 -10.64 1.11
N THR A 364 4.19 -11.35 1.46
CA THR A 364 5.46 -10.72 1.82
C THR A 364 6.05 -10.01 0.63
N GLN A 365 6.04 -8.69 0.67
CA GLN A 365 6.66 -7.84 -0.34
C GLN A 365 8.18 -7.88 -0.17
N GLN A 366 8.90 -8.08 -1.26
CA GLN A 366 10.36 -8.04 -1.27
C GLN A 366 10.84 -6.59 -1.11
N ILE A 367 11.89 -6.40 -0.30
CA ILE A 367 12.55 -5.10 -0.10
C ILE A 367 13.69 -4.88 -1.11
N ASP A 368 13.69 -5.58 -2.24
CA ASP A 368 14.82 -5.58 -3.17
C ASP A 368 15.08 -4.21 -3.78
N ARG A 369 14.02 -3.44 -4.09
CA ARG A 369 14.17 -2.04 -4.53
C ARG A 369 14.89 -1.16 -3.51
N LEU A 370 14.74 -1.45 -2.21
CA LEU A 370 15.46 -0.72 -1.17
C LEU A 370 16.94 -1.08 -1.18
N LYS A 371 17.28 -2.36 -1.40
CA LYS A 371 18.66 -2.86 -1.48
C LYS A 371 19.39 -2.41 -2.74
N GLU A 372 18.65 -2.16 -3.83
CA GLU A 372 19.19 -1.66 -5.10
C GLU A 372 19.51 -0.16 -5.06
N LEU A 373 19.09 0.56 -4.01
CA LEU A 373 19.43 1.98 -3.90
C LEU A 373 20.94 2.14 -3.71
N PRO A 374 21.59 3.05 -4.46
CA PRO A 374 23.02 3.24 -4.35
C PRO A 374 23.38 3.70 -2.94
N ASP A 375 24.37 3.02 -2.35
CA ASP A 375 25.01 3.48 -1.13
C ASP A 375 25.76 4.77 -1.44
N ALA A 376 25.53 5.78 -0.61
CA ALA A 376 26.22 7.07 -0.74
C ALA A 376 27.74 6.93 -0.65
N SER A 377 28.23 5.82 -0.06
CA SER A 377 29.66 5.50 0.06
C SER A 377 30.31 5.03 -1.25
N THR A 378 29.54 4.72 -2.29
CA THR A 378 30.06 4.20 -3.57
C THR A 378 29.93 5.18 -4.74
N ALA A 379 29.48 6.42 -4.50
CA ALA A 379 29.54 7.44 -5.53
C ALA A 379 31.02 7.63 -5.94
N PRO A 380 31.38 7.41 -7.21
CA PRO A 380 32.77 7.55 -7.66
C PRO A 380 33.22 8.97 -7.34
N ALA A 381 34.31 9.09 -6.59
CA ALA A 381 34.91 10.37 -6.26
C ALA A 381 34.98 11.21 -7.53
N SER A 382 34.21 12.29 -7.56
CA SER A 382 34.09 13.19 -8.70
C SER A 382 35.49 13.48 -9.20
N ALA A 383 35.79 13.07 -10.44
CA ALA A 383 37.07 13.34 -11.05
C ALA A 383 37.31 14.85 -10.95
N ASN A 384 38.33 15.25 -10.19
CA ASN A 384 38.78 16.62 -10.09
C ASN A 384 39.11 17.11 -11.50
N THR A 385 38.16 17.78 -12.15
CA THR A 385 38.45 18.67 -13.27
C THR A 385 39.12 19.91 -12.68
N THR A 386 40.44 19.85 -12.60
CA THR A 386 41.32 21.00 -12.44
C THR A 386 41.07 21.96 -13.62
N PRO A 387 41.00 23.28 -13.39
CA PRO A 387 40.68 24.29 -14.41
C PRO A 387 41.66 24.36 -15.58
#